data_AF-A0A831WRG1-F1
#
_entry.id   AF-A0A831WRG1-F1
#
_cell.length_a   1.000
_cell.length_b   1.000
_cell.length_c   1.000
_cell.angle_alpha   90.00
_cell.angle_beta   90.00
_cell.angle_gamma   90.00
#
_symmetry.space_group_name_H-M   'P 1'
#
loop_
_entity.id
_entity.type
_entity.pdbx_description
1 polymer ?
#
loop_
_entity_poly.entity_id
_entity_poly.type
_entity_poly.pdbx_seq_one_letter_code
_entity_poly.pdbx_strand_id
1 'polypeptide(L)'
;MRQLDNKTQKWVVSAWLVTISIFQLYTAFFGIFQPRLQRGIHLLFLLPMAFILFPATKKSPKDKATFIDIILAFLALVPPIYLIVFNEHLNFRFEFVDPVSTIELILGILNIILLLEALRRAVVPAMAALVAVFLVYMFVGPYLPGVFYCKPTTLSKIVEMQYLITDAGIYGAITGVSATFVALFVIFGAFMESTRTGEFFTNLACSVAGGSPGGPAKIAVISSGLFGSISGVAAANVYATGTFTIPLMKQ
;
A
#
# COMPACT_ATOMS: atom_id res chain seq x y z
N MET A 1 4.13 10.48 8.77
CA MET A 1 3.32 11.13 7.72
C MET A 1 3.49 12.65 7.82
N ARG A 2 3.46 13.36 6.69
CA ARG A 2 3.45 14.83 6.64
C ARG A 2 2.12 15.38 7.12
N GLN A 3 2.17 16.52 7.80
CA GLN A 3 1.01 17.34 8.10
C GLN A 3 1.09 18.54 7.17
N LEU A 4 0.50 18.43 5.98
CA LEU A 4 0.54 19.50 4.99
C LEU A 4 -0.14 20.73 5.59
N ASP A 5 0.45 21.92 5.52
CA ASP A 5 -0.20 23.14 6.03
C ASP A 5 -1.01 23.86 4.95
N ASN A 6 -0.56 23.79 3.69
CA ASN A 6 -1.19 24.47 2.57
C ASN A 6 -2.56 23.84 2.22
N LYS A 7 -3.62 24.65 2.31
CA LYS A 7 -5.01 24.26 2.00
C LYS A 7 -5.14 23.69 0.58
N THR A 8 -4.45 24.27 -0.41
CA THR A 8 -4.50 23.78 -1.79
C THR A 8 -3.91 22.39 -1.93
N GLN A 9 -2.77 22.14 -1.26
CA GLN A 9 -2.14 20.82 -1.28
C GLN A 9 -3.03 19.76 -0.61
N LYS A 10 -3.69 20.10 0.51
CA LYS A 10 -4.68 19.22 1.15
C LYS A 10 -5.79 18.86 0.17
N TRP A 11 -6.41 19.84 -0.49
CA TRP A 11 -7.50 19.59 -1.43
C TRP A 11 -7.08 18.71 -2.60
N VAL A 12 -5.89 18.96 -3.18
CA VAL A 12 -5.37 18.14 -4.29
C VAL A 12 -5.16 16.69 -3.85
N VAL A 13 -4.50 16.49 -2.71
CA VAL A 13 -4.23 15.13 -2.18
C VAL A 13 -5.53 14.43 -1.80
N SER A 14 -6.47 15.14 -1.15
CA SER A 14 -7.78 14.60 -0.80
C SER A 14 -8.58 14.22 -2.04
N ALA A 15 -8.66 15.08 -3.06
CA ALA A 15 -9.34 14.77 -4.31
C ALA A 15 -8.73 13.54 -4.99
N TRP A 16 -7.41 13.44 -4.99
CA TRP A 16 -6.67 12.30 -5.56
C TRP A 16 -6.97 10.99 -4.84
N LEU A 17 -6.91 10.98 -3.50
CA LEU A 17 -7.20 9.80 -2.68
C LEU A 17 -8.68 9.41 -2.71
N VAL A 18 -9.59 10.39 -2.72
CA VAL A 18 -11.03 10.15 -2.87
C VAL A 18 -11.32 9.50 -4.22
N THR A 19 -10.64 9.92 -5.29
CA THR A 19 -10.81 9.33 -6.63
C THR A 19 -10.48 7.84 -6.64
N ILE A 20 -9.33 7.44 -6.05
CA ILE A 20 -8.98 6.01 -5.97
C ILE A 20 -9.91 5.23 -5.05
N SER A 21 -10.38 5.82 -3.96
CA SER A 21 -11.37 5.17 -3.09
C SER A 21 -12.70 4.93 -3.80
N ILE A 22 -13.20 5.92 -4.56
CA ILE A 22 -14.39 5.76 -5.40
C ILE A 22 -14.18 4.68 -6.44
N PHE A 23 -13.02 4.67 -7.11
CA PHE A 23 -12.69 3.62 -8.08
C PHE A 23 -12.72 2.22 -7.45
N GLN A 24 -12.12 2.06 -6.28
CA GLN A 24 -12.09 0.76 -5.59
C GLN A 24 -13.49 0.31 -5.16
N LEU A 25 -14.30 1.21 -4.61
CA LEU A 25 -15.70 0.93 -4.29
C LEU A 25 -16.52 0.58 -5.53
N TYR A 26 -16.32 1.29 -6.64
CA TYR A 26 -16.98 1.00 -7.91
C TYR A 26 -16.62 -0.41 -8.40
N THR A 27 -15.33 -0.75 -8.46
CA THR A 27 -14.89 -2.08 -8.92
C THR A 27 -15.30 -3.21 -7.98
N ALA A 28 -15.48 -2.93 -6.69
CA ALA A 28 -16.01 -3.90 -5.75
C ALA A 28 -17.50 -4.22 -6.01
N PHE A 29 -18.28 -3.23 -6.46
CA PHE A 29 -19.71 -3.40 -6.71
C PHE A 29 -20.01 -3.90 -8.13
N PHE A 30 -19.35 -3.35 -9.14
CA PHE A 30 -19.66 -3.61 -10.56
C PHE A 30 -18.76 -4.68 -11.20
N GLY A 31 -17.73 -5.13 -10.50
CA GLY A 31 -16.79 -6.13 -10.99
C GLY A 31 -15.37 -5.58 -11.16
N ILE A 32 -14.41 -6.49 -10.96
CA ILE A 32 -12.98 -6.18 -10.97
C ILE A 32 -12.48 -6.18 -12.42
N PHE A 33 -11.73 -5.15 -12.80
CA PHE A 33 -11.10 -5.11 -14.12
C PHE A 33 -10.02 -6.18 -14.29
N GLN A 34 -9.54 -6.36 -15.52
CA GLN A 34 -8.38 -7.19 -15.80
C GLN A 34 -7.21 -6.85 -14.85
N PRO A 35 -6.44 -7.83 -14.36
CA PRO A 35 -5.42 -7.64 -13.32
C PRO A 35 -4.46 -6.48 -13.58
N ARG A 36 -3.95 -6.34 -14.80
CA ARG A 36 -3.02 -5.27 -15.19
C ARG A 36 -3.65 -3.88 -15.03
N LEU A 37 -4.90 -3.71 -15.47
CA LEU A 37 -5.64 -2.45 -15.33
C LEU A 37 -5.97 -2.14 -13.88
N GLN A 38 -6.56 -3.10 -13.14
CA GLN A 38 -6.95 -2.91 -11.74
C GLN A 38 -5.74 -2.52 -10.87
N ARG A 39 -4.65 -3.27 -10.99
CA ARG A 39 -3.43 -3.08 -10.19
C ARG A 39 -2.60 -1.89 -10.69
N GLY A 40 -2.62 -1.65 -11.99
CA GLY A 40 -2.08 -0.46 -12.65
C GLY A 40 -2.68 0.82 -12.07
N ILE A 41 -4.01 0.94 -12.09
CA ILE A 41 -4.74 2.08 -11.52
C ILE A 41 -4.48 2.19 -10.02
N HIS A 42 -4.48 1.08 -9.29
CA HIS A 42 -4.18 1.10 -7.85
C HIS A 42 -2.81 1.73 -7.54
N LEU A 43 -1.74 1.28 -8.20
CA LEU A 43 -0.40 1.85 -8.00
C LEU A 43 -0.23 3.24 -8.60
N LEU A 44 -0.91 3.55 -9.70
CA LEU A 44 -0.93 4.88 -10.32
C LEU A 44 -1.34 5.95 -9.31
N PHE A 45 -2.34 5.65 -8.48
CA PHE A 45 -2.83 6.63 -7.51
C PHE A 45 -2.03 6.61 -6.20
N LEU A 46 -1.62 5.43 -5.71
CA LEU A 46 -1.02 5.31 -4.37
C LEU A 46 0.50 5.54 -4.33
N LEU A 47 1.24 5.13 -5.36
CA LEU A 47 2.70 5.26 -5.37
C LEU A 47 3.18 6.72 -5.34
N PRO A 48 2.62 7.66 -6.14
CA PRO A 48 2.96 9.09 -6.04
C PRO A 48 2.67 9.66 -4.64
N MET A 49 1.57 9.23 -4.02
CA MET A 49 1.18 9.69 -2.69
C MET A 49 2.16 9.24 -1.61
N ALA A 50 2.88 8.14 -1.81
CA ALA A 50 3.96 7.74 -0.91
C ALA A 50 5.06 8.83 -0.82
N PHE A 51 5.42 9.47 -1.92
CA PHE A 51 6.44 10.53 -1.92
C PHE A 51 5.93 11.87 -1.36
N ILE A 52 4.66 12.18 -1.62
CA ILE A 52 4.03 13.42 -1.12
C ILE A 52 3.79 13.34 0.39
N LEU A 53 3.20 12.24 0.87
CA LEU A 53 2.74 12.09 2.25
C LEU A 53 3.83 11.59 3.21
N PHE A 54 4.88 10.91 2.71
CA PHE A 54 5.95 10.41 3.56
C PHE A 54 7.28 11.13 3.27
N PRO A 55 7.82 11.87 4.27
CA PRO A 55 9.06 12.62 4.08
C PRO A 55 10.25 11.68 3.85
N ALA A 56 11.19 12.09 3.00
CA ALA A 56 12.35 11.28 2.62
C ALA A 56 13.24 10.88 3.81
N THR A 57 13.41 11.79 4.77
CA THR A 57 14.24 11.60 5.97
C THR A 57 13.59 12.29 7.18
N LYS A 58 14.06 11.95 8.39
CA LYS A 58 13.61 12.60 9.63
C LYS A 58 13.84 14.12 9.66
N LYS A 59 14.82 14.61 8.89
CA LYS A 59 15.17 16.04 8.77
C LYS A 59 14.38 16.77 7.68
N SER A 60 13.63 16.04 6.85
CA SER A 60 12.88 16.65 5.75
C SER A 60 11.68 17.45 6.30
N PRO A 61 11.27 18.53 5.60
CA PRO A 61 10.08 19.30 5.96
C PRO A 61 8.83 18.41 6.10
N LYS A 62 8.05 18.64 7.16
CA LYS A 62 6.82 17.90 7.46
C LYS A 62 5.55 18.65 7.04
N ASP A 63 5.68 19.96 6.85
CA ASP A 63 4.68 20.95 6.46
C ASP A 63 4.40 20.97 4.95
N LYS A 64 5.38 20.56 4.13
CA LYS A 64 5.28 20.56 2.67
C LYS A 64 6.11 19.46 1.99
N ALA A 65 5.69 19.08 0.78
CA ALA A 65 6.49 18.26 -0.10
C ALA A 65 7.70 19.03 -0.63
N THR A 66 8.86 18.39 -0.70
CA THR A 66 10.05 19.00 -1.31
C THR A 66 9.97 18.89 -2.83
N PHE A 67 10.75 19.70 -3.54
CA PHE A 67 10.82 19.64 -4.99
C PHE A 67 11.21 18.25 -5.51
N ILE A 68 12.14 17.58 -4.82
CA ILE A 68 12.54 16.20 -5.13
C ILE A 68 11.36 15.23 -4.98
N ASP A 69 10.54 15.39 -3.93
CA ASP A 69 9.38 14.52 -3.72
C ASP A 69 8.34 14.70 -4.83
N ILE A 70 8.18 15.91 -5.33
CA ILE A 70 7.27 16.21 -6.44
C ILE A 70 7.79 15.52 -7.72
N ILE A 71 9.09 15.62 -8.02
CA ILE A 71 9.69 14.91 -9.15
C ILE A 71 9.48 13.41 -9.04
N LEU A 72 9.77 12.81 -7.89
CA LEU A 72 9.58 11.38 -7.67
C LEU A 72 8.10 10.97 -7.78
N ALA A 73 7.18 11.81 -7.30
CA ALA A 73 5.75 11.58 -7.46
C ALA A 73 5.32 11.60 -8.94
N PHE A 74 5.85 12.53 -9.76
CA PHE A 74 5.58 12.54 -11.19
C PHE A 74 6.19 11.34 -11.91
N LEU A 75 7.44 10.98 -11.61
CA LEU A 75 8.08 9.80 -12.18
C LEU A 75 7.34 8.51 -11.82
N ALA A 76 6.74 8.43 -10.63
CA ALA A 76 5.94 7.30 -10.17
C ALA A 76 4.64 7.09 -10.97
N LEU A 77 4.16 8.11 -11.68
CA LEU A 77 2.98 7.97 -12.56
C LEU A 77 3.32 7.20 -13.84
N VAL A 78 4.55 7.31 -14.34
CA VAL A 78 4.91 6.88 -15.70
C VAL A 78 4.83 5.36 -15.87
N PRO A 79 5.42 4.51 -15.00
CA PRO A 79 5.36 3.07 -15.21
C PRO A 79 3.93 2.49 -15.14
N PRO A 80 3.06 2.84 -14.18
CA PRO A 80 1.67 2.39 -14.21
C PRO A 80 0.89 2.87 -15.43
N ILE A 81 1.10 4.11 -15.91
CA ILE A 81 0.44 4.63 -17.12
C ILE A 81 0.79 3.77 -18.33
N TYR A 82 2.07 3.41 -18.52
CA TYR A 82 2.47 2.56 -19.63
C TYR A 82 1.74 1.21 -19.62
N LEU A 83 1.63 0.56 -18.46
CA LEU A 83 0.91 -0.72 -18.34
C LEU A 83 -0.58 -0.60 -18.63
N ILE A 84 -1.20 0.54 -18.30
CA ILE A 84 -2.61 0.80 -18.56
C ILE A 84 -2.85 1.04 -20.06
N VAL A 85 -2.04 1.91 -20.67
CA VAL A 85 -2.20 2.32 -22.08
C VAL A 85 -1.85 1.17 -23.02
N PHE A 86 -0.78 0.44 -22.75
CA PHE A 86 -0.31 -0.67 -23.59
C PHE A 86 -0.79 -2.04 -23.09
N ASN A 87 -1.86 -2.09 -22.29
CA ASN A 87 -2.37 -3.32 -21.68
C ASN A 87 -2.63 -4.43 -22.71
N GLU A 88 -3.29 -4.10 -23.83
CA GLU A 88 -3.63 -5.08 -24.86
C GLU A 88 -2.38 -5.72 -25.46
N HIS A 89 -1.43 -4.89 -25.93
CA HIS A 89 -0.17 -5.37 -26.48
C HIS A 89 0.56 -6.28 -25.48
N LEU A 90 0.65 -5.85 -24.21
CA LEU A 90 1.34 -6.61 -23.17
C LEU A 90 0.68 -7.94 -22.82
N ASN A 91 -0.63 -8.07 -23.01
CA ASN A 91 -1.35 -9.33 -22.74
C ASN A 91 -1.22 -10.34 -23.89
N PHE A 92 -0.89 -9.90 -25.10
CA PHE A 92 -0.61 -10.79 -26.24
C PHE A 92 0.85 -11.25 -26.32
N ARG A 93 1.71 -10.76 -25.42
CA ARG A 93 3.11 -11.17 -25.38
C ARG A 93 3.28 -12.56 -24.81
N PHE A 94 4.22 -13.30 -25.36
CA PHE A 94 4.72 -14.53 -24.78
C PHE A 94 5.81 -14.20 -23.76
N GLU A 95 5.46 -14.33 -22.48
CA GLU A 95 6.36 -14.11 -21.35
C GLU A 95 7.65 -14.93 -21.50
N PHE A 96 8.79 -14.30 -21.27
CA PHE A 96 10.14 -14.89 -21.41
C PHE A 96 10.57 -15.31 -22.82
N VAL A 97 9.74 -15.06 -23.83
CA VAL A 97 10.05 -15.34 -25.25
C VAL A 97 10.18 -14.04 -26.02
N ASP A 98 9.19 -13.16 -25.90
CA ASP A 98 9.22 -11.87 -26.60
C ASP A 98 10.23 -10.91 -25.95
N PRO A 99 11.06 -10.22 -26.75
CA PRO A 99 12.08 -9.34 -26.22
C PRO A 99 11.45 -8.18 -25.45
N VAL A 100 12.02 -7.86 -24.28
CA VAL A 100 11.68 -6.67 -23.51
C VAL A 100 12.21 -5.43 -24.22
N SER A 101 11.32 -4.51 -24.57
CA SER A 101 11.69 -3.24 -25.23
C SER A 101 12.57 -2.39 -24.30
N THR A 102 13.43 -1.54 -24.88
CA THR A 102 14.25 -0.60 -24.11
C THR A 102 13.40 0.32 -23.22
N ILE A 103 12.22 0.72 -23.70
CA ILE A 103 11.30 1.56 -22.92
C ILE A 103 10.80 0.80 -21.69
N GLU A 104 10.39 -0.45 -21.86
CA GLU A 104 9.91 -1.31 -20.77
C GLU A 104 11.00 -1.62 -19.76
N LEU A 105 12.23 -1.81 -20.24
CA LEU A 105 13.41 -1.99 -19.40
C LEU A 105 13.63 -0.77 -18.51
N ILE A 106 13.63 0.43 -19.09
CA ILE A 106 13.81 1.69 -18.36
C ILE A 106 12.68 1.90 -17.35
N LEU A 107 11.42 1.74 -17.77
CA LEU A 107 10.25 1.93 -16.91
C LEU A 107 10.19 0.92 -15.77
N GLY A 108 10.58 -0.32 -16.01
CA GLY A 108 10.62 -1.34 -14.97
C GLY A 108 11.71 -1.08 -13.94
N ILE A 109 12.93 -0.70 -14.38
CA ILE A 109 14.00 -0.29 -13.47
C ILE A 109 13.55 0.93 -12.64
N LEU A 110 12.95 1.92 -13.29
CA LEU A 110 12.40 3.10 -12.62
C LEU A 110 11.38 2.70 -11.56
N ASN A 111 10.42 1.83 -11.90
CA ASN A 111 9.38 1.39 -10.96
C ASN A 111 9.96 0.64 -9.76
N ILE A 112 10.94 -0.25 -9.98
CA ILE A 112 11.63 -0.97 -8.91
C ILE A 112 12.32 0.00 -7.95
N ILE A 113 13.07 0.98 -8.48
CA ILE A 113 13.78 1.97 -7.67
C ILE A 113 12.80 2.84 -6.87
N LEU A 114 11.72 3.32 -7.53
CA LEU A 114 10.71 4.13 -6.88
C LEU A 114 9.98 3.35 -5.78
N LEU A 115 9.64 2.08 -6.00
CA LEU A 115 9.02 1.25 -4.97
C LEU A 115 9.95 0.95 -3.80
N LEU A 116 11.23 0.69 -4.03
CA LEU A 116 12.21 0.54 -2.95
C LEU A 116 12.30 1.80 -2.09
N GLU A 117 12.32 2.98 -2.73
CA GLU A 117 12.37 4.25 -2.03
C GLU A 117 11.04 4.55 -1.29
N ALA A 118 9.90 4.24 -1.90
CA ALA A 118 8.59 4.36 -1.26
C ALA A 118 8.47 3.44 -0.03
N LEU A 119 8.93 2.19 -0.15
CA LEU A 119 9.00 1.21 0.92
C LEU A 119 9.88 1.70 2.09
N ARG A 120 11.03 2.31 1.77
CA ARG A 120 11.94 2.90 2.77
C ARG A 120 11.28 4.05 3.54
N ARG A 121 10.45 4.85 2.87
CA ARG A 121 9.78 6.03 3.46
C ARG A 121 8.51 5.70 4.24
N ALA A 122 7.68 4.79 3.70
CA ALA A 122 6.33 4.54 4.20
C ALA A 122 6.25 3.41 5.22
N VAL A 123 7.11 2.40 5.12
CA VAL A 123 7.06 1.19 5.98
C VAL A 123 8.21 1.22 6.98
N VAL A 124 9.33 0.58 6.68
CA VAL A 124 10.53 0.53 7.53
C VAL A 124 11.76 0.39 6.62
N PRO A 125 12.85 1.15 6.83
CA PRO A 125 14.07 1.05 6.02
C PRO A 125 14.68 -0.35 5.94
N ALA A 126 14.54 -1.14 7.01
CA ALA A 126 15.00 -2.54 7.05
C ALA A 126 14.30 -3.41 5.99
N MET A 127 13.02 -3.17 5.71
CA MET A 127 12.29 -3.92 4.68
C MET A 127 12.79 -3.57 3.28
N ALA A 128 13.09 -2.28 3.03
CA ALA A 128 13.69 -1.86 1.77
C ALA A 128 15.08 -2.46 1.57
N ALA A 129 15.90 -2.50 2.63
CA ALA A 129 17.21 -3.14 2.59
C ALA A 129 17.09 -4.65 2.28
N LEU A 130 16.13 -5.35 2.89
CA LEU A 130 15.88 -6.77 2.63
C LEU A 130 15.54 -7.02 1.16
N VAL A 131 14.61 -6.24 0.58
CA VAL A 131 14.25 -6.36 -0.84
C VAL A 131 15.45 -6.07 -1.74
N ALA A 132 16.24 -5.03 -1.42
CA ALA A 132 17.45 -4.71 -2.17
C ALA A 132 18.49 -5.86 -2.14
N VAL A 133 18.67 -6.52 -1.00
CA VAL A 133 19.56 -7.68 -0.87
C VAL A 133 19.09 -8.83 -1.77
N PHE A 134 17.79 -9.12 -1.81
CA PHE A 134 17.27 -10.18 -2.70
C PHE A 134 17.35 -9.82 -4.18
N LEU A 135 17.19 -8.55 -4.55
CA LEU A 135 17.42 -8.09 -5.92
C LEU A 135 18.89 -8.25 -6.32
N VAL A 136 19.83 -7.89 -5.44
CA VAL A 136 21.27 -8.11 -5.66
C VAL A 136 21.59 -9.61 -5.73
N TYR A 137 20.95 -10.43 -4.89
CA TYR A 137 21.10 -11.88 -4.92
C TYR A 137 20.74 -12.49 -6.28
N MET A 138 19.80 -11.92 -7.04
CA MET A 138 19.51 -12.41 -8.40
C MET A 138 20.72 -12.29 -9.36
N PHE A 139 21.63 -11.34 -9.11
CA PHE A 139 22.85 -11.16 -9.89
C PHE A 139 24.05 -11.91 -9.32
N VAL A 140 24.12 -12.08 -8.00
CA VAL A 140 25.25 -12.72 -7.30
C VAL A 140 25.06 -14.24 -7.19
N GLY A 141 23.83 -14.73 -7.17
CA GLY A 141 23.46 -16.15 -7.07
C GLY A 141 24.20 -17.10 -8.02
N PRO A 142 24.45 -16.73 -9.30
CA PRO A 142 25.23 -17.56 -10.21
C PRO A 142 26.67 -17.83 -9.79
N TYR A 143 27.23 -17.00 -8.92
CA TYR A 143 28.60 -17.12 -8.40
C TYR A 143 28.66 -17.80 -7.02
N LEU A 144 27.51 -18.10 -6.41
CA LEU A 144 27.45 -18.71 -5.08
C LEU A 144 27.40 -20.25 -5.17
N PRO A 145 28.13 -20.97 -4.30
CA PRO A 145 28.14 -22.43 -4.31
C PRO A 145 26.94 -23.04 -3.56
N GLY A 146 26.64 -24.30 -3.89
CA GLY A 146 25.69 -25.14 -3.14
C GLY A 146 24.25 -24.65 -3.24
N VAL A 147 23.56 -24.60 -2.10
CA VAL A 147 22.12 -24.29 -2.00
C VAL A 147 21.80 -22.83 -2.39
N PHE A 148 22.80 -21.95 -2.37
CA PHE A 148 22.66 -20.53 -2.73
C PHE A 148 22.89 -20.27 -4.22
N TYR A 149 23.15 -21.31 -5.02
CA TYR A 149 23.30 -21.17 -6.47
C TYR A 149 21.96 -20.87 -7.14
N CYS A 150 21.94 -19.88 -8.03
CA CYS A 150 20.80 -19.59 -8.90
C CYS A 150 21.24 -19.50 -10.36
N LYS A 151 20.37 -19.89 -11.30
CA LYS A 151 20.65 -19.76 -12.73
C LYS A 151 20.89 -18.29 -13.11
N PRO A 152 21.88 -17.99 -13.97
CA PRO A 152 22.09 -16.64 -14.50
C PRO A 152 20.81 -16.09 -15.12
N THR A 153 20.41 -14.90 -14.67
CA THR A 153 19.22 -14.21 -15.16
C THR A 153 19.64 -12.85 -15.70
N THR A 154 19.23 -12.54 -16.93
CA THR A 154 19.52 -11.25 -17.55
C THR A 154 18.70 -10.14 -16.89
N LEU A 155 19.21 -8.90 -16.93
CA LEU A 155 18.49 -7.74 -16.41
C LEU A 155 17.10 -7.60 -17.03
N SER A 156 16.97 -7.84 -18.34
CA SER A 156 15.68 -7.82 -19.04
C SER A 156 14.69 -8.81 -18.45
N LYS A 157 15.14 -10.04 -18.13
CA LYS A 157 14.28 -11.07 -17.56
C LYS A 157 13.88 -10.75 -16.12
N ILE A 158 14.77 -10.13 -15.32
CA ILE A 158 14.42 -9.64 -13.98
C ILE A 158 13.35 -8.55 -14.09
N VAL A 159 13.54 -7.59 -14.99
CA VAL A 159 12.57 -6.50 -15.18
C VAL A 159 11.22 -7.04 -15.67
N GLU A 160 11.23 -8.00 -16.59
CA GLU A 160 10.01 -8.68 -17.04
C GLU A 160 9.26 -9.32 -15.86
N MET A 161 9.95 -10.10 -15.03
CA MET A 161 9.39 -10.75 -13.84
C MET A 161 8.84 -9.76 -12.81
N GLN A 162 9.51 -8.63 -12.62
CA GLN A 162 9.14 -7.67 -11.58
C GLN A 162 8.08 -6.66 -12.03
N TYR A 163 8.08 -6.25 -13.31
CA TYR A 163 7.27 -5.13 -13.79
C TYR A 163 6.19 -5.53 -14.80
N LEU A 164 6.48 -6.44 -15.72
CA LEU A 164 5.60 -6.72 -16.86
C LEU A 164 4.63 -7.88 -16.62
N ILE A 165 5.05 -8.89 -15.86
CA ILE A 165 4.23 -10.06 -15.53
C ILE A 165 3.19 -9.68 -14.47
N THR A 166 1.97 -10.20 -14.63
CA THR A 166 0.86 -9.95 -13.70
C THR A 166 0.67 -11.05 -12.66
N ASP A 167 1.26 -12.23 -12.81
CA ASP A 167 1.11 -13.30 -11.81
C ASP A 167 2.14 -13.19 -10.69
N ALA A 168 3.25 -12.48 -10.93
CA ALA A 168 4.34 -12.27 -10.00
C ALA A 168 4.77 -10.79 -9.97
N GLY A 169 5.79 -10.48 -9.16
CA GLY A 169 6.38 -9.15 -9.11
C GLY A 169 5.47 -8.07 -8.52
N ILE A 170 5.72 -6.82 -8.95
CA ILE A 170 5.09 -5.60 -8.45
C ILE A 170 3.59 -5.60 -8.73
N TYR A 171 3.17 -6.04 -9.91
CA TYR A 171 1.76 -6.11 -10.30
C TYR A 171 1.18 -7.51 -10.09
N GLY A 172 1.80 -8.31 -9.23
CA GLY A 172 1.41 -9.68 -8.89
C GLY A 172 0.17 -9.81 -8.02
N ALA A 173 -0.08 -11.04 -7.56
CA ALA A 173 -1.22 -11.38 -6.72
C ALA A 173 -1.34 -10.55 -5.44
N ILE A 174 -0.22 -10.21 -4.78
CA ILE A 174 -0.23 -9.42 -3.53
C ILE A 174 -0.81 -8.01 -3.77
N THR A 175 -0.38 -7.34 -4.84
CA THR A 175 -0.95 -6.05 -5.24
C THR A 175 -2.41 -6.21 -5.67
N GLY A 176 -2.76 -7.35 -6.25
CA GLY A 176 -4.15 -7.72 -6.52
C GLY A 176 -5.01 -7.77 -5.26
N VAL A 177 -4.56 -8.48 -4.22
CA VAL A 177 -5.24 -8.56 -2.91
C VAL A 177 -5.34 -7.17 -2.27
N SER A 178 -4.28 -6.36 -2.40
CA SER A 178 -4.28 -4.96 -1.93
C SER A 178 -5.36 -4.12 -2.62
N ALA A 179 -5.42 -4.20 -3.96
CA ALA A 179 -6.31 -3.39 -4.79
C ALA A 179 -7.80 -3.78 -4.68
N THR A 180 -8.09 -4.96 -4.14
CA THR A 180 -9.45 -5.54 -4.11
C THR A 180 -9.98 -5.64 -2.69
N PHE A 181 -9.36 -6.45 -1.83
CA PHE A 181 -9.87 -6.73 -0.48
C PHE A 181 -9.35 -5.72 0.54
N VAL A 182 -8.03 -5.52 0.61
CA VAL A 182 -7.41 -4.69 1.65
C VAL A 182 -7.87 -3.24 1.53
N ALA A 183 -7.93 -2.72 0.31
CA ALA A 183 -8.44 -1.38 0.04
C ALA A 183 -9.84 -1.13 0.63
N LEU A 184 -10.77 -2.07 0.45
CA LEU A 184 -12.13 -1.93 0.97
C LEU A 184 -12.15 -1.93 2.49
N PHE A 185 -11.37 -2.80 3.14
CA PHE A 185 -11.24 -2.81 4.60
C PHE A 185 -10.64 -1.50 5.13
N VAL A 186 -9.64 -0.93 4.45
CA VAL A 186 -9.05 0.35 4.85
C VAL A 186 -10.04 1.50 4.68
N ILE A 187 -10.76 1.56 3.56
CA ILE A 187 -11.80 2.58 3.32
C ILE A 187 -12.92 2.48 4.36
N PHE A 188 -13.41 1.25 4.59
CA PHE A 188 -14.45 0.98 5.57
C PHE A 188 -13.99 1.30 7.00
N GLY A 189 -12.75 0.93 7.35
CA GLY A 189 -12.14 1.26 8.64
C GLY A 189 -12.05 2.78 8.86
N ALA A 190 -11.62 3.53 7.86
CA ALA A 190 -11.57 4.99 7.91
C ALA A 190 -12.96 5.62 8.03
N PHE A 191 -13.96 5.06 7.33
CA PHE A 191 -15.36 5.48 7.47
C PHE A 191 -15.87 5.26 8.91
N MET A 192 -15.68 4.06 9.48
CA MET A 192 -16.11 3.76 10.84
C MET A 192 -15.43 4.61 11.91
N GLU A 193 -14.15 4.94 11.71
CA GLU A 193 -13.41 5.86 12.58
C GLU A 193 -14.05 7.25 12.54
N SER A 194 -14.44 7.73 11.35
CA SER A 194 -15.06 9.04 11.18
C SER A 194 -16.50 9.13 11.74
N THR A 195 -17.27 8.03 11.69
CA THR A 195 -18.66 7.98 12.18
C THR A 195 -18.78 7.70 13.67
N ARG A 196 -17.65 7.59 14.40
CA ARG A 196 -17.59 7.24 15.83
C ARG A 196 -18.26 5.90 16.16
N THR A 197 -18.27 4.96 15.23
CA THR A 197 -18.84 3.62 15.47
C THR A 197 -18.09 2.88 16.60
N GLY A 198 -16.82 3.22 16.85
CA GLY A 198 -16.08 2.75 18.03
C GLY A 198 -16.73 3.13 19.37
N GLU A 199 -17.35 4.32 19.47
CA GLU A 199 -18.12 4.72 20.66
C GLU A 199 -19.35 3.84 20.82
N PHE A 200 -20.05 3.55 19.73
CA PHE A 200 -21.22 2.67 19.75
C PHE A 200 -20.87 1.27 20.27
N PHE A 201 -19.81 0.64 19.77
CA PHE A 201 -19.40 -0.68 20.25
C PHE A 201 -18.91 -0.66 21.69
N THR A 202 -18.24 0.42 22.11
CA THR A 202 -17.81 0.58 23.51
C THR A 202 -19.01 0.73 24.45
N ASN A 203 -20.02 1.50 24.05
CA ASN A 203 -21.26 1.65 24.83
C ASN A 203 -22.05 0.34 24.92
N LEU A 204 -22.12 -0.42 23.82
CA LEU A 204 -22.71 -1.76 23.80
C LEU A 204 -21.96 -2.71 24.75
N ALA A 205 -20.63 -2.70 24.71
CA ALA A 205 -19.79 -3.50 25.59
C ALA A 205 -19.96 -3.09 27.07
N CYS A 206 -20.10 -1.79 27.36
CA CYS A 206 -20.44 -1.28 28.69
C CYS A 206 -21.78 -1.82 29.19
N SER A 207 -22.81 -1.87 28.34
CA SER A 207 -24.11 -2.45 28.70
C SER A 207 -24.02 -3.95 29.01
N VAL A 208 -23.13 -4.69 28.36
CA VAL A 208 -23.00 -6.15 28.54
C VAL A 208 -22.12 -6.50 29.75
N ALA A 209 -21.01 -5.80 29.95
CA ALA A 209 -19.96 -6.20 30.88
C ALA A 209 -19.61 -5.18 31.96
N GLY A 210 -20.16 -3.97 31.93
CA GLY A 210 -19.76 -2.86 32.79
C GLY A 210 -20.00 -3.08 34.28
N GLY A 211 -21.09 -3.77 34.64
CA GLY A 211 -21.38 -4.12 36.04
C GLY A 211 -20.66 -5.36 36.56
N SER A 212 -19.85 -6.04 35.72
CA SER A 212 -19.20 -7.30 36.11
C SER A 212 -17.82 -7.06 36.72
N PRO A 213 -17.31 -7.96 37.60
CA PRO A 213 -15.94 -7.88 38.09
C PRO A 213 -14.94 -7.87 36.94
N GLY A 214 -13.99 -6.93 36.95
CA GLY A 214 -13.10 -6.68 35.82
C GLY A 214 -13.77 -6.02 34.61
N GLY A 215 -14.89 -5.31 34.82
CA GLY A 215 -15.71 -4.67 33.79
C GLY A 215 -14.91 -3.91 32.73
N PRO A 216 -14.01 -2.97 33.11
CA PRO A 216 -13.19 -2.24 32.13
C PRO A 216 -12.36 -3.14 31.21
N ALA A 217 -11.81 -4.24 31.72
CA ALA A 217 -11.03 -5.19 30.92
C ALA A 217 -11.91 -5.97 29.95
N LYS A 218 -13.10 -6.42 30.39
CA LYS A 218 -14.06 -7.12 29.53
C LYS A 218 -14.63 -6.21 28.45
N ILE A 219 -14.94 -4.95 28.79
CA ILE A 219 -15.37 -3.93 27.83
C ILE A 219 -14.30 -3.75 26.74
N ALA A 220 -13.02 -3.68 27.12
CA ALA A 220 -11.93 -3.52 26.18
C ALA A 220 -11.82 -4.69 25.20
N VAL A 221 -11.89 -5.94 25.70
CA VAL A 221 -11.82 -7.13 24.85
C VAL A 221 -13.03 -7.24 23.92
N ILE A 222 -14.24 -7.02 24.42
CA ILE A 222 -15.47 -7.11 23.61
C ILE A 222 -15.52 -6.01 22.55
N SER A 223 -15.27 -4.76 22.93
CA SER A 223 -15.26 -3.62 22.00
C SER A 223 -14.16 -3.80 20.94
N SER A 224 -12.97 -4.26 21.32
CA SER A 224 -11.88 -4.51 20.37
C SER A 224 -12.14 -5.71 19.46
N GLY A 225 -12.80 -6.77 19.95
CA GLY A 225 -13.23 -7.89 19.13
C GLY A 225 -14.28 -7.49 18.09
N LEU A 226 -15.29 -6.72 18.50
CA LEU A 226 -16.34 -6.21 17.61
C LEU A 226 -15.77 -5.23 16.58
N PHE A 227 -15.03 -4.21 17.00
CA PHE A 227 -14.46 -3.23 16.07
C PHE A 227 -13.40 -3.87 15.16
N GLY A 228 -12.55 -4.74 15.71
CA GLY A 228 -11.48 -5.42 14.98
C GLY A 228 -11.99 -6.39 13.92
N SER A 229 -13.02 -7.18 14.24
CA SER A 229 -13.59 -8.15 13.31
C SER A 229 -14.18 -7.53 12.05
N ILE A 230 -14.70 -6.30 12.15
CA ILE A 230 -15.36 -5.62 11.03
C ILE A 230 -14.39 -4.66 10.32
N SER A 231 -13.56 -3.92 11.06
CA SER A 231 -12.62 -2.96 10.47
C SER A 231 -11.46 -3.62 9.75
N GLY A 232 -10.94 -4.75 10.26
CA GLY A 232 -9.71 -5.37 9.76
C GLY A 232 -8.44 -4.51 9.90
N VAL A 233 -8.52 -3.34 10.55
CA VAL A 233 -7.42 -2.38 10.68
C VAL A 233 -6.96 -2.29 12.14
N ALA A 234 -5.78 -2.85 12.43
CA ALA A 234 -5.24 -2.91 13.79
C ALA A 234 -4.98 -1.51 14.41
N ALA A 235 -4.44 -0.56 13.64
CA ALA A 235 -4.14 0.79 14.15
C ALA A 235 -5.42 1.57 14.53
N ALA A 236 -6.45 1.49 13.69
CA ALA A 236 -7.75 2.08 13.97
C ALA A 236 -8.42 1.41 15.19
N ASN A 237 -8.28 0.09 15.33
CA ASN A 237 -8.79 -0.64 16.49
C ASN A 237 -8.17 -0.14 17.79
N VAL A 238 -6.83 -0.09 17.88
CA VAL A 238 -6.15 0.39 19.09
C VAL A 238 -6.51 1.85 19.42
N TYR A 239 -6.61 2.72 18.42
CA TYR A 239 -7.00 4.11 18.62
C TYR A 239 -8.45 4.23 19.11
N ALA A 240 -9.39 3.58 18.42
CA ALA A 240 -10.81 3.62 18.74
C ALA A 240 -11.11 2.98 20.10
N THR A 241 -10.50 1.85 20.45
CA THR A 241 -10.77 1.21 21.75
C THR A 241 -10.00 1.86 22.87
N GLY A 242 -8.72 2.18 22.66
CA GLY A 242 -7.82 2.67 23.70
C GLY A 242 -8.22 4.03 24.25
N THR A 243 -8.77 4.91 23.40
CA THR A 243 -9.25 6.24 23.81
C THR A 243 -10.36 6.18 24.85
N PHE A 244 -11.20 5.13 24.83
CA PHE A 244 -12.29 4.96 25.79
C PHE A 244 -11.98 3.99 26.93
N THR A 245 -11.23 2.91 26.67
CA THR A 245 -10.99 1.87 27.67
C THR A 245 -9.89 2.22 28.67
N ILE A 246 -8.86 2.97 28.25
CA ILE A 246 -7.76 3.39 29.15
C ILE A 246 -8.26 4.31 30.27
N PRO A 247 -9.09 5.34 30.01
CA PRO A 247 -9.68 6.14 31.09
C PRO A 247 -10.52 5.31 32.07
N LEU A 248 -11.32 4.36 31.57
CA LEU A 248 -12.17 3.47 32.39
C LEU A 248 -11.36 2.58 33.35
N MET A 249 -10.12 2.22 33.00
CA MET A 249 -9.23 1.41 33.85
C MET A 249 -8.47 2.23 34.90
N LYS A 250 -8.45 3.56 34.77
CA LYS A 250 -7.78 4.47 35.71
C LYS A 250 -8.70 4.99 36.81
N GLN A 251 -10.00 4.71 36.70
CA GLN A 251 -11.02 5.01 37.70
C GLN A 251 -11.17 3.82 38.63
#